data_AF-K1SMJ2-F1
#
_entry.id   AF-K1SMJ2-F1
#
_cell.length_a   1.000
_cell.length_b   1.000
_cell.length_c   1.000
_cell.angle_alpha   90.00
_cell.angle_beta   90.00
_cell.angle_gamma   90.00
#
_symmetry.space_group_name_H-M   'P 1'
#
loop_
_entity.id
_entity.type
_entity.pdbx_description
1 polymer ?
#
loop_
_entity_poly.entity_id
_entity_poly.type
_entity_poly.pdbx_seq_one_letter_code
_entity_poly.pdbx_strand_id
1 'polypeptide(L)'
;MHEELKGSNKLGTTLSGVGPCYSDKVNRIGIRMIDFASLNIQELITRISHIIKIDNVILNAFSPENTITKIHTLIDDSILSYRSLIVPYIRDERPILNSALCNDDKIVVEGSQSFYL
;
A
#
# COMPACT_ATOMS: atom_id res chain seq x y z
N MET A 1 10.20 -13.24 -3.92
CA MET A 1 9.59 -13.65 -5.20
C MET A 1 10.07 -12.86 -6.43
N HIS A 2 9.57 -11.65 -6.74
CA HIS A 2 9.83 -11.00 -8.07
C HIS A 2 11.32 -10.79 -8.40
N GLU A 3 12.13 -10.34 -7.45
CA GLU A 3 13.58 -10.20 -7.66
C GLU A 3 14.25 -11.56 -7.86
N GLU A 4 13.84 -12.58 -7.11
CA GLU A 4 14.38 -13.95 -7.27
C GLU A 4 14.08 -14.51 -8.65
N LEU A 5 12.85 -14.33 -9.14
CA LEU A 5 12.43 -14.76 -10.48
C LEU A 5 13.23 -14.08 -11.61
N LYS A 6 13.75 -12.88 -11.38
CA LYS A 6 14.61 -12.19 -12.37
C LYS A 6 16.04 -12.74 -12.43
N GLY A 7 16.47 -13.56 -11.47
CA GLY A 7 17.79 -14.20 -11.49
C GLY A 7 18.93 -13.19 -11.59
N SER A 8 19.71 -13.25 -12.67
CA SER A 8 20.81 -12.30 -12.95
C SER A 8 20.34 -10.89 -13.31
N ASN A 9 19.06 -10.73 -13.69
CA ASN A 9 18.47 -9.45 -14.12
C ASN A 9 17.72 -8.73 -12.99
N LYS A 10 18.12 -8.99 -11.74
CA LYS A 10 17.59 -8.29 -10.56
C LYS A 10 17.79 -6.79 -10.70
N LEU A 11 16.82 -6.02 -10.20
CA LEU A 11 16.94 -4.55 -10.17
C LEU A 11 17.67 -4.06 -8.92
N GLY A 12 17.76 -4.89 -7.88
CA GLY A 12 18.31 -4.47 -6.58
C GLY A 12 17.30 -3.65 -5.78
N THR A 13 16.02 -4.03 -5.83
CA THR A 13 14.98 -3.30 -5.08
C THR A 13 15.19 -3.40 -3.57
N THR A 14 14.63 -2.46 -2.81
CA THR A 14 14.66 -2.48 -1.32
C THR A 14 13.81 -3.59 -0.71
N LEU A 15 13.08 -4.36 -1.51
CA LEU A 15 12.10 -5.38 -1.09
C LEU A 15 11.00 -4.85 -0.16
N SER A 16 10.77 -3.53 -0.14
CA SER A 16 9.76 -2.89 0.72
C SER A 16 8.33 -2.90 0.13
N GLY A 17 8.11 -3.62 -0.98
CA GLY A 17 6.78 -3.73 -1.60
C GLY A 17 6.30 -2.50 -2.38
N VAL A 18 7.15 -1.50 -2.63
CA VAL A 18 6.79 -0.26 -3.35
C VAL A 18 6.22 -0.55 -4.74
N GLY A 19 6.95 -1.33 -5.56
CA GLY A 19 6.50 -1.70 -6.92
C GLY A 19 5.14 -2.40 -6.94
N PRO A 20 4.95 -3.51 -6.18
CA PRO A 20 3.65 -4.17 -6.05
C PRO A 20 2.52 -3.24 -5.58
N CYS A 21 2.76 -2.38 -4.59
CA CYS A 21 1.76 -1.40 -4.12
C CYS A 21 1.32 -0.43 -5.23
N TYR A 22 2.26 0.09 -6.03
CA TYR A 22 1.92 0.92 -7.20
C TYR A 22 1.20 0.14 -8.30
N SER A 23 1.52 -1.14 -8.50
CA SER A 23 0.79 -2.02 -9.42
C SER A 23 -0.69 -2.11 -9.03
N ASP A 24 -0.99 -2.32 -7.75
CA ASP A 24 -2.37 -2.38 -7.26
C ASP A 24 -3.13 -1.07 -7.44
N LYS A 25 -2.45 0.07 -7.27
CA LYS A 25 -3.01 1.39 -7.56
C LYS A 25 -3.39 1.50 -9.03
N VAL A 26 -2.49 1.15 -9.94
CA VAL A 26 -2.72 1.22 -11.40
C VAL A 26 -3.84 0.25 -11.82
N ASN A 27 -3.87 -0.94 -11.22
CA ASN A 27 -4.91 -1.94 -11.45
C ASN A 27 -6.25 -1.60 -10.79
N ARG A 28 -6.31 -0.54 -9.96
CA ARG A 28 -7.50 -0.07 -9.24
C ARG A 28 -8.07 -1.12 -8.25
N ILE A 29 -7.19 -1.93 -7.68
CA ILE A 29 -7.53 -2.95 -6.69
C ILE A 29 -7.00 -2.63 -5.29
N GLY A 30 -6.03 -1.71 -5.17
CA GLY A 30 -5.36 -1.41 -3.91
C GLY A 30 -6.25 -0.81 -2.82
N ILE A 31 -5.86 -1.03 -1.56
CA ILE A 31 -6.46 -0.42 -0.38
C ILE A 31 -5.88 0.97 -0.15
N ARG A 32 -6.73 1.97 0.10
CA ARG A 32 -6.32 3.35 0.38
C ARG A 32 -6.50 3.69 1.86
N MET A 33 -5.86 4.78 2.29
CA MET A 33 -5.99 5.27 3.68
C MET A 33 -7.44 5.57 4.07
N ILE A 34 -8.27 6.05 3.13
CA ILE A 34 -9.69 6.25 3.41
C ILE A 34 -10.42 4.94 3.68
N ASP A 35 -10.08 3.86 2.97
CA ASP A 35 -10.69 2.54 3.19
C ASP A 35 -10.31 2.02 4.59
N PHE A 36 -9.04 2.20 5.00
CA PHE A 36 -8.57 1.87 6.35
C PHE A 36 -9.27 2.72 7.43
N ALA A 37 -9.58 3.98 7.13
CA ALA A 37 -10.27 4.87 8.06
C ALA A 37 -11.77 4.56 8.19
N SER A 38 -12.46 4.28 7.08
CA SER A 38 -13.92 4.27 7.03
C SER A 38 -14.55 2.89 7.08
N LEU A 39 -13.90 1.86 6.53
CA LEU A 39 -14.48 0.52 6.46
C LEU A 39 -14.47 -0.15 7.84
N ASN A 40 -15.49 -0.96 8.13
CA ASN A 40 -15.40 -1.85 9.27
C ASN A 40 -14.38 -2.99 8.98
N ILE A 41 -13.99 -3.72 10.03
CA ILE A 41 -12.94 -4.75 9.92
C ILE A 41 -13.34 -5.83 8.89
N GLN A 42 -14.62 -6.22 8.85
CA GLN A 42 -15.10 -7.26 7.95
C GLN A 42 -15.06 -6.82 6.48
N GLU A 43 -15.41 -5.58 6.19
CA GLU A 43 -15.32 -4.98 4.85
C GLU A 43 -13.87 -4.90 4.38
N LEU A 44 -12.96 -4.47 5.28
CA LEU A 44 -11.53 -4.40 5.00
C LEU A 44 -10.94 -5.78 4.68
N ILE A 45 -11.26 -6.78 5.51
CA ILE A 45 -10.89 -8.19 5.29
C ILE A 45 -11.44 -8.69 3.95
N THR A 46 -12.69 -8.37 3.62
CA THR A 46 -13.32 -8.82 2.36
C THR A 46 -12.59 -8.26 1.15
N ARG A 47 -12.24 -6.96 1.16
CA ARG A 47 -11.49 -6.33 0.07
C ARG A 47 -10.08 -6.90 -0.07
N ILE A 48 -9.35 -7.02 1.04
CA ILE A 48 -8.00 -7.58 1.04
C ILE A 48 -8.02 -9.05 0.59
N SER A 49 -9.05 -9.82 0.95
CA SER A 49 -9.23 -11.20 0.47
C SER A 49 -9.35 -11.27 -1.05
N HIS A 50 -9.97 -10.29 -1.71
CA HIS A 50 -10.05 -10.26 -3.17
C HIS A 50 -8.70 -10.00 -3.84
N ILE A 51 -7.89 -9.11 -3.27
CA ILE A 51 -6.53 -8.83 -3.74
C ILE A 51 -5.66 -10.09 -3.56
N ILE A 52 -5.67 -10.67 -2.36
CA ILE A 52 -4.91 -11.89 -2.02
C ILE A 52 -5.27 -13.06 -2.93
N LYS A 53 -6.54 -13.21 -3.35
CA LYS A 53 -6.91 -14.27 -4.30
C LYS A 53 -6.12 -14.18 -5.61
N ILE A 54 -5.91 -12.97 -6.12
CA ILE A 54 -5.15 -12.73 -7.34
C ILE A 54 -3.66 -12.97 -7.08
N ASP A 55 -3.12 -12.41 -5.99
CA ASP A 55 -1.71 -12.59 -5.63
C ASP A 55 -1.35 -14.05 -5.39
N ASN A 56 -2.25 -14.81 -4.75
CA ASN A 56 -2.07 -16.23 -4.49
C ASN A 56 -2.01 -17.06 -5.77
N VAL A 57 -2.59 -16.63 -6.89
CA VAL A 57 -2.40 -17.35 -8.18
C VAL A 57 -0.91 -17.31 -8.55
N ILE A 58 -0.27 -16.16 -8.38
CA ILE A 58 1.14 -15.96 -8.70
C ILE A 58 2.03 -16.63 -7.65
N LEU A 59 1.73 -16.44 -6.36
CA LEU A 59 2.48 -17.06 -5.27
C LEU A 59 2.44 -18.59 -5.35
N ASN A 60 1.28 -19.20 -5.61
CA ASN A 60 1.22 -20.65 -5.76
C ASN A 60 2.07 -21.19 -6.91
N ALA A 61 2.20 -20.42 -8.00
CA ALA A 61 3.00 -20.83 -9.15
C ALA A 61 4.51 -20.70 -8.92
N PHE A 62 4.95 -19.70 -8.16
CA PHE A 62 6.36 -19.30 -8.10
C PHE A 62 6.98 -19.31 -6.71
N SER A 63 6.17 -19.34 -5.65
CA SER A 63 6.59 -19.28 -4.25
C SER A 63 5.49 -19.85 -3.33
N PRO A 64 5.11 -21.13 -3.50
CA PRO A 64 3.96 -21.74 -2.83
C PRO A 64 4.07 -21.73 -1.30
N GLU A 65 5.29 -21.75 -0.77
CA GLU A 65 5.59 -21.58 0.66
C GLU A 65 5.16 -20.21 1.21
N ASN A 66 5.06 -19.20 0.36
CA ASN A 66 4.65 -17.85 0.72
C ASN A 66 3.16 -17.56 0.41
N THR A 67 2.40 -18.56 -0.04
CA THR A 67 0.96 -18.41 -0.29
C THR A 67 0.22 -18.03 0.99
N ILE A 68 -0.62 -17.01 0.89
CA ILE A 68 -1.33 -16.44 2.03
C ILE A 68 -2.64 -17.18 2.21
N THR A 69 -2.69 -18.08 3.18
CA THR A 69 -3.89 -18.91 3.47
C THR A 69 -4.74 -18.38 4.63
N LYS A 70 -4.17 -17.53 5.50
CA LYS A 70 -4.81 -17.03 6.71
C LYS A 70 -4.81 -15.51 6.75
N ILE A 71 -5.82 -14.86 6.17
CA ILE A 71 -5.86 -13.39 6.09
C ILE A 71 -5.79 -12.68 7.46
N HIS A 72 -6.31 -13.33 8.52
CA HIS A 72 -6.27 -12.78 9.88
C HIS A 72 -4.84 -12.66 10.43
N THR A 73 -3.84 -13.30 9.81
CA THR A 73 -2.43 -13.08 10.18
C THR A 73 -1.83 -11.83 9.53
N LEU A 74 -2.51 -11.23 8.55
CA LEU A 74 -2.08 -9.98 7.90
C LEU A 74 -2.76 -8.75 8.51
N ILE A 75 -4.02 -8.88 8.90
CA ILE A 75 -4.79 -7.83 9.58
C ILE A 75 -5.00 -8.30 11.02
N ASP A 76 -3.92 -8.33 11.77
CA ASP A 76 -3.94 -8.69 13.18
C ASP A 76 -4.20 -7.46 14.07
N ASP A 77 -4.24 -7.68 15.39
CA ASP A 77 -4.45 -6.62 16.37
C ASP A 77 -3.35 -5.55 16.30
N SER A 78 -2.14 -5.89 15.85
CA SER A 78 -1.05 -4.92 15.70
C SER A 78 -1.34 -3.94 14.55
N ILE A 79 -1.77 -4.44 13.39
CA ILE A 79 -2.16 -3.61 12.25
C ILE A 79 -3.38 -2.77 12.58
N LEU A 80 -4.37 -3.37 13.24
CA LEU A 80 -5.58 -2.67 13.67
C LEU A 80 -5.29 -1.60 14.74
N SER A 81 -4.27 -1.79 15.57
CA SER A 81 -3.86 -0.78 16.57
C SER A 81 -3.41 0.53 15.92
N TYR A 82 -2.81 0.49 14.72
CA TYR A 82 -2.43 1.70 13.99
C TYR A 82 -3.63 2.54 13.56
N ARG A 83 -4.84 1.96 13.52
CA ARG A 83 -6.03 2.70 13.12
C ARG A 83 -6.32 3.87 14.04
N SER A 84 -6.22 3.69 15.36
CA SER A 84 -6.42 4.79 16.31
C SER A 84 -5.31 5.84 16.24
N LEU A 85 -4.09 5.45 15.85
CA LEU A 85 -2.95 6.33 15.71
C LEU A 85 -3.00 7.17 14.44
N ILE A 86 -3.44 6.60 13.31
CA ILE A 86 -3.34 7.24 11.99
C ILE A 86 -4.63 7.99 11.63
N VAL A 87 -5.81 7.46 11.97
CA VAL A 87 -7.10 8.05 11.57
C VAL A 87 -7.25 9.54 11.92
N PRO A 88 -6.78 10.06 13.08
CA PRO A 88 -6.86 11.49 13.39
C PRO A 88 -6.12 12.41 12.39
N TYR A 89 -5.15 11.87 11.64
CA TYR A 89 -4.35 12.62 10.68
C TYR A 89 -4.89 12.51 9.24
N ILE A 90 -5.81 11.59 8.97
CA ILE A 90 -6.40 11.42 7.65
C ILE A 90 -7.39 12.55 7.39
N ARG A 91 -7.10 13.37 6.38
CA ARG A 91 -7.94 14.47 5.93
C ARG A 91 -7.70 14.75 4.46
N ASP A 92 -8.64 15.46 3.83
CA ASP A 92 -8.44 16.01 2.50
C ASP A 92 -7.35 17.07 2.55
N GLU A 93 -6.26 16.84 1.82
CA GLU A 93 -5.12 17.74 1.75
C GLU A 93 -5.37 18.95 0.84
N ARG A 94 -6.32 18.85 -0.09
CA ARG A 94 -6.54 19.87 -1.13
C ARG A 94 -6.93 21.23 -0.55
N PRO A 95 -7.84 21.34 0.44
CA PRO A 95 -8.15 22.63 1.05
C PRO A 95 -6.93 23.28 1.74
N ILE A 96 -6.05 22.46 2.33
CA ILE A 96 -4.85 22.94 3.03
C ILE A 96 -3.87 23.54 2.02
N LEU A 97 -3.57 22.79 0.96
CA LEU A 97 -2.67 23.24 -0.10
C LEU A 97 -3.25 24.44 -0.86
N ASN A 98 -4.53 24.40 -1.22
CA ASN A 98 -5.18 25.49 -1.94
C ASN A 98 -5.21 26.78 -1.10
N SER A 99 -5.47 26.69 0.21
CA SER A 99 -5.42 27.86 1.08
C SER A 99 -4.02 28.45 1.16
N ALA A 100 -2.98 27.61 1.30
CA ALA A 100 -1.59 28.06 1.35
C ALA A 100 -1.19 28.76 0.05
N LEU A 101 -1.56 28.19 -1.11
CA LEU A 101 -1.32 28.80 -2.41
C LEU A 101 -2.04 30.14 -2.59
N CYS A 102 -3.30 30.25 -2.16
CA CYS A 102 -4.07 31.50 -2.24
C CYS A 102 -3.51 32.61 -1.34
N ASN A 103 -2.89 32.24 -0.22
CA ASN A 103 -2.30 33.18 0.74
C ASN A 103 -0.85 33.56 0.43
N ASP A 104 -0.28 33.05 -0.68
CA ASP A 104 1.14 33.22 -1.03
C ASP A 104 2.09 32.68 0.06
N ASP A 105 1.66 31.62 0.77
CA ASP A 105 2.47 30.94 1.79
C ASP A 105 3.63 30.18 1.14
N LYS A 106 4.77 30.10 1.84
CA LYS A 106 5.94 29.34 1.39
C LYS A 106 5.72 27.83 1.59
N ILE A 107 5.75 27.07 0.50
CA ILE A 107 5.62 25.60 0.51
C ILE A 107 6.97 24.97 0.17
N VAL A 108 7.42 24.04 1.01
CA VAL A 108 8.59 23.20 0.74
C VAL A 108 8.10 21.81 0.34
N VAL A 109 8.54 21.32 -0.82
CA VAL A 109 8.25 19.97 -1.30
C VAL A 109 9.47 19.09 -1.07
N GLU A 110 9.33 18.10 -0.19
CA GLU A 110 10.36 17.08 0.03
C GLU A 110 10.20 15.98 -1.04
N GLY A 111 11.15 15.93 -1.98
CA GLY A 111 11.15 14.94 -3.06
C GLY A 111 11.74 13.60 -2.62
N SER A 112 11.23 12.52 -3.20
CA SER A 112 11.86 11.19 -3.20
C SER A 112 11.50 10.46 -4.50
N GLN A 113 12.34 9.60 -5.10
CA GLN A 113 13.79 9.44 -4.95
C GLN A 113 14.55 10.51 -5.78
N SER A 114 15.69 10.14 -6.40
CA SER A 114 16.48 11.01 -7.28
C SER A 114 15.95 10.96 -8.72
N PHE A 115 16.22 12.00 -9.51
CA PHE A 115 15.76 12.14 -10.90
C PHE A 115 16.16 10.98 -11.83
N TYR A 116 17.27 10.29 -11.55
CA TYR A 116 17.79 9.20 -12.37
C TYR A 116 17.18 7.82 -12.04
N LEU A 117 16.16 7.76 -11.19
CA LEU A 117 15.54 6.53 -10.68
C LEU A 117 14.05 6.45 -11.01
#